data_AF-A0A929URE0-F1
#
_entry.id   AF-A0A929URE0-F1
#
_cell.length_a   1.000
_cell.length_b   1.000
_cell.length_c   1.000
_cell.angle_alpha   90.00
_cell.angle_beta   90.00
_cell.angle_gamma   90.00
#
_symmetry.space_group_name_H-M   'P 1'
#
loop_
_entity.id
_entity.type
_entity.pdbx_description
1 polymer ?
#
loop_
_entity_poly.entity_id
_entity_poly.type
_entity_poly.pdbx_seq_one_letter_code
_entity_poly.pdbx_strand_id
1 'polypeptide(L)'
;GKGQLAAAIRARDERGVAVPIVSIAKREEELLVHKTGSQIDIAFIEQLRSQLRTDVMVYEDGEVYVVNLHPGQRNAGSHSKNLRAADDSLVMSVQDQASNSDNINTLFASTDIIKLFQRIRDESHRFAVSYHSTLKRKNATKSILDDIHGIGPKTKRKLLRHFGSLGNIKKASIEDISKITNDSLAKKIKSSLRDA
;
A
#
# COMPACT_ATOMS: atom_id res chain seq x y z
N GLY A 1 2.48 -3.25 -6.63
CA GLY A 1 3.17 -4.35 -7.36
C GLY A 1 2.17 -5.31 -7.96
N LYS A 2 2.60 -6.30 -8.78
CA LYS A 2 1.70 -7.18 -9.57
C LYS A 2 0.59 -7.84 -8.76
N GLY A 3 0.91 -8.44 -7.60
CA GLY A 3 -0.09 -9.09 -6.76
C GLY A 3 -1.16 -8.13 -6.23
N GLN A 4 -0.78 -6.89 -5.90
CA GLN A 4 -1.73 -5.86 -5.47
C GLN A 4 -2.60 -5.37 -6.64
N LEU A 5 -2.02 -5.23 -7.83
CA LEU A 5 -2.76 -4.88 -9.05
C LEU A 5 -3.81 -5.94 -9.35
N ALA A 6 -3.43 -7.22 -9.37
CA ALA A 6 -4.35 -8.33 -9.61
C ALA A 6 -5.47 -8.40 -8.55
N ALA A 7 -5.13 -8.17 -7.27
CA ALA A 7 -6.14 -8.12 -6.20
C ALA A 7 -7.12 -6.96 -6.38
N ALA A 8 -6.64 -5.78 -6.76
CA ALA A 8 -7.47 -4.61 -7.01
C ALA A 8 -8.41 -4.80 -8.21
N ILE A 9 -7.90 -5.35 -9.32
CA ILE A 9 -8.69 -5.69 -10.52
C ILE A 9 -9.80 -6.66 -10.16
N ARG A 10 -9.48 -7.76 -9.47
CA ARG A 10 -10.47 -8.75 -9.02
C ARG A 10 -11.56 -8.11 -8.16
N ALA A 11 -11.18 -7.32 -7.17
CA ALA A 11 -12.13 -6.66 -6.26
C ALA A 11 -13.03 -5.64 -6.97
N ARG A 12 -12.53 -4.99 -8.04
CA ARG A 12 -13.28 -4.10 -8.91
C ARG A 12 -14.29 -4.88 -9.76
N ASP A 13 -13.83 -5.94 -10.41
CA ASP A 13 -14.64 -6.75 -11.32
C ASP A 13 -15.76 -7.49 -10.57
N GLU A 14 -15.48 -8.01 -9.37
CA GLU A 14 -16.48 -8.59 -8.46
C GLU A 14 -17.59 -7.59 -8.08
N ARG A 15 -17.30 -6.29 -8.12
CA ARG A 15 -18.27 -5.20 -7.86
C ARG A 15 -18.94 -4.71 -9.13
N GLY A 16 -18.53 -5.18 -10.31
CA GLY A 16 -19.06 -4.76 -11.60
C GLY A 16 -18.86 -3.26 -11.90
N VAL A 17 -17.81 -2.63 -11.35
CA VAL A 17 -17.56 -1.19 -11.55
C VAL A 17 -16.50 -0.96 -12.63
N ALA A 18 -16.75 0.04 -13.48
CA ALA A 18 -15.81 0.46 -14.52
C ALA A 18 -14.89 1.56 -13.97
N VAL A 19 -13.71 1.15 -13.50
CA VAL A 19 -12.70 2.05 -12.94
C VAL A 19 -11.33 1.62 -13.48
N PRO A 20 -10.61 2.53 -14.17
CA PRO A 20 -9.24 2.28 -14.58
C PRO A 20 -8.33 2.04 -13.38
N ILE A 21 -7.46 1.02 -13.45
CA ILE A 21 -6.56 0.67 -12.34
C ILE A 21 -5.14 0.50 -12.87
N VAL A 22 -4.20 1.18 -12.22
CA VAL A 22 -2.75 0.96 -12.37
C VAL A 22 -2.12 0.72 -11.01
N SER A 23 -0.95 0.08 -11.00
CA SER A 23 -0.14 -0.04 -9.79
C SER A 23 1.14 0.77 -9.94
N ILE A 24 1.43 1.62 -8.95
CA ILE A 24 2.70 2.35 -8.86
C ILE A 24 3.64 1.58 -7.93
N ALA A 25 4.80 1.13 -8.42
CA ALA A 25 5.81 0.43 -7.63
C ALA A 25 6.76 1.42 -6.95
N LYS A 26 7.11 1.13 -5.68
CA LYS A 26 7.84 2.06 -4.82
C LYS A 26 9.31 2.27 -5.19
N ARG A 27 10.00 1.25 -5.71
CA ARG A 27 11.47 1.24 -5.83
C ARG A 27 12.00 1.86 -7.11
N GLU A 28 11.22 1.78 -8.19
CA GLU A 28 11.67 2.11 -9.54
C GLU A 28 10.71 3.09 -10.24
N GLU A 29 9.73 3.62 -9.51
CA GLU A 29 8.69 4.50 -10.07
C GLU A 29 7.98 3.90 -11.28
N GLU A 30 7.91 2.56 -11.29
CA GLU A 30 7.32 1.80 -12.36
C GLU A 30 5.80 1.80 -12.24
N LEU A 31 5.15 2.02 -13.38
CA LEU A 31 3.74 1.78 -13.55
C LEU A 31 3.53 0.38 -14.09
N LEU A 32 2.67 -0.37 -13.42
CA LEU A 32 2.22 -1.66 -13.88
C LEU A 32 0.81 -1.50 -14.41
N VAL A 33 0.63 -1.85 -15.68
CA VAL A 33 -0.64 -1.80 -16.40
C VAL A 33 -0.95 -3.20 -16.89
N HIS A 34 -2.06 -3.77 -16.45
CA HIS A 34 -2.51 -5.07 -16.93
C HIS A 34 -3.03 -4.93 -18.35
N LYS A 35 -2.59 -5.82 -19.26
CA LYS A 35 -2.89 -5.76 -20.70
C LYS A 35 -4.39 -5.61 -21.00
N THR A 36 -5.22 -6.32 -20.25
CA THR A 36 -6.69 -6.30 -20.37
C THR A 36 -7.38 -5.77 -19.12
N GLY A 37 -6.94 -6.20 -17.94
CA GLY A 37 -7.60 -5.92 -16.67
C GLY A 37 -7.52 -4.47 -16.19
N SER A 38 -6.60 -3.65 -16.69
CA SER A 38 -6.46 -2.27 -16.21
C SER A 38 -7.57 -1.34 -16.70
N GLN A 39 -8.36 -1.73 -17.71
CA GLN A 39 -9.39 -0.87 -18.35
C GLN A 39 -8.80 0.47 -18.84
N ILE A 40 -7.61 0.40 -19.44
CA ILE A 40 -6.89 1.54 -20.02
C ILE A 40 -6.59 1.18 -21.47
N ASP A 41 -6.68 2.17 -22.35
CA ASP A 41 -6.23 2.00 -23.73
C ASP A 41 -4.72 1.78 -23.77
N ILE A 42 -4.32 0.61 -24.27
CA ILE A 42 -2.92 0.20 -24.37
C ILE A 42 -2.24 0.68 -25.65
N ALA A 43 -2.98 1.26 -26.61
CA ALA A 43 -2.42 1.68 -27.89
C ALA A 43 -1.25 2.65 -27.71
N PHE A 44 -1.35 3.57 -26.75
CA PHE A 44 -0.28 4.50 -26.41
C PHE A 44 0.94 3.80 -25.81
N ILE A 45 0.74 2.77 -24.97
CA ILE A 45 1.84 1.99 -24.36
C ILE A 45 2.59 1.19 -25.43
N GLU A 46 1.86 0.57 -26.35
CA GLU A 46 2.39 -0.15 -27.50
C GLU A 46 3.20 0.79 -28.42
N GLN A 47 2.66 1.98 -28.69
CA GLN A 47 3.35 3.02 -29.45
C GLN A 47 4.65 3.45 -28.75
N LEU A 48 4.60 3.72 -27.44
CA LEU A 48 5.78 4.07 -26.66
C LEU A 48 6.85 2.97 -26.69
N ARG A 49 6.45 1.69 -26.66
CA ARG A 49 7.38 0.56 -26.77
C ARG A 49 8.09 0.51 -28.12
N SER A 50 7.43 0.93 -29.19
CA SER A 50 8.02 0.95 -30.55
C SER A 50 9.00 2.11 -30.79
N GLN A 51 9.01 3.12 -29.90
CA GLN A 51 9.88 4.29 -30.01
C GLN A 51 11.13 4.10 -29.16
N LEU A 52 12.31 4.32 -29.75
CA LEU A 52 13.55 4.43 -28.99
C LEU A 52 13.56 5.74 -28.22
N ARG A 53 13.31 5.66 -26.92
CA ARG A 53 13.28 6.78 -25.98
C ARG A 53 14.30 6.59 -24.88
N THR A 54 14.91 7.68 -24.42
CA THR A 54 15.89 7.66 -23.32
C THR A 54 15.27 8.03 -21.97
N ASP A 55 14.06 8.59 -21.99
CA ASP A 55 13.33 9.10 -20.83
C ASP A 55 12.30 8.10 -20.27
N VAL A 56 11.73 7.23 -21.11
CA VAL A 56 10.73 6.24 -20.71
C VAL A 56 11.06 4.89 -21.32
N MET A 57 11.01 3.83 -20.51
CA MET A 57 11.18 2.45 -20.97
C MET A 57 9.91 1.65 -20.71
N VAL A 58 9.46 0.90 -21.71
CA VAL A 58 8.33 -0.01 -21.59
C VAL A 58 8.81 -1.42 -21.86
N TYR A 59 8.52 -2.34 -20.95
CA TYR A 59 8.79 -3.76 -21.17
C TYR A 59 7.58 -4.61 -20.72
N GLU A 60 7.51 -5.82 -21.26
CA GLU A 60 6.46 -6.76 -20.91
C GLU A 60 6.94 -7.71 -19.82
N ASP A 61 6.04 -8.01 -18.90
CA ASP A 61 6.29 -8.98 -17.85
C ASP A 61 5.03 -9.82 -17.61
N GLY A 62 4.83 -10.79 -18.50
CA GLY A 62 3.65 -11.65 -18.54
C GLY A 62 2.39 -10.88 -18.96
N GLU A 63 1.43 -10.79 -18.05
CA GLU A 63 0.11 -10.17 -18.26
C GLU A 63 0.13 -8.63 -18.05
N VAL A 64 1.28 -8.06 -17.72
CA VAL A 64 1.42 -6.63 -17.44
C VAL A 64 2.48 -5.98 -18.33
N TYR A 65 2.22 -4.73 -18.73
CA TYR A 65 3.25 -3.80 -19.14
C TYR A 65 3.85 -3.15 -17.90
N VAL A 66 5.17 -3.03 -17.90
CA VAL A 66 5.91 -2.24 -16.93
C VAL A 66 6.45 -1.01 -17.64
N VAL A 67 5.99 0.16 -17.21
CA VAL A 67 6.43 1.46 -17.72
C VAL A 67 7.34 2.08 -16.67
N ASN A 68 8.63 2.15 -16.97
CA ASN A 68 9.64 2.79 -16.15
C ASN A 68 9.83 4.24 -16.63
N LEU A 69 9.55 5.19 -15.74
CA LEU A 69 9.63 6.62 -16.03
C LEU A 69 11.03 7.22 -15.80
N HIS A 70 11.96 6.47 -15.20
CA HIS A 70 13.33 6.89 -14.90
C HIS A 70 14.37 5.80 -15.21
N PRO A 71 14.51 5.39 -16.48
CA PRO A 71 15.39 4.30 -16.87
C PRO A 71 16.88 4.55 -16.57
N GLY A 72 17.29 5.81 -16.38
CA GLY A 72 18.65 6.21 -16.02
C GLY A 72 18.96 6.22 -14.51
N GLN A 73 17.97 6.17 -13.61
CA GLN A 73 18.19 6.19 -12.16
C GLN A 73 18.01 4.80 -11.56
N ARG A 74 19.10 4.01 -11.53
CA ARG A 74 19.13 2.76 -10.76
C ARG A 74 19.22 3.07 -9.27
N ASN A 75 18.12 2.92 -8.53
CA ASN A 75 18.15 2.91 -7.08
C ASN A 75 18.89 1.67 -6.57
N ALA A 76 20.16 1.85 -6.19
CA ALA A 76 20.95 0.82 -5.55
C ALA A 76 20.40 0.51 -4.14
N GLY A 77 19.66 -0.59 -4.02
CA GLY A 77 19.51 -1.34 -2.77
C GLY A 77 18.33 -1.01 -1.86
N SER A 78 18.11 -1.91 -0.90
CA SER A 78 16.89 -2.10 -0.08
C SER A 78 16.53 -0.96 0.90
N HIS A 79 17.29 0.13 0.91
CA HIS A 79 16.96 1.34 1.65
C HIS A 79 16.60 2.43 0.66
N SER A 80 15.35 2.91 0.71
CA SER A 80 14.89 4.08 -0.04
C SER A 80 15.77 5.28 0.30
N LYS A 81 16.85 5.49 -0.47
CA LYS A 81 17.53 6.78 -0.52
C LYS A 81 16.63 7.72 -1.32
N ASN A 82 16.03 8.64 -0.59
CA ASN A 82 15.11 9.64 -1.10
C ASN A 82 15.78 10.51 -2.16
N LEU A 83 15.00 10.88 -3.18
CA LEU A 83 15.36 11.83 -4.24
C LEU A 83 15.72 13.25 -3.74
N ARG A 84 15.67 13.55 -2.44
CA ARG A 84 16.15 14.84 -1.91
C ARG A 84 17.65 15.07 -2.18
N ALA A 85 18.43 14.02 -2.39
CA ALA A 85 19.87 14.13 -2.61
C ALA A 85 20.29 14.13 -4.09
N ALA A 86 19.39 13.75 -5.01
CA ALA A 86 19.69 13.74 -6.45
C ALA A 86 19.32 15.08 -7.12
N ASP A 87 18.40 15.84 -6.52
CA ASP A 87 18.02 17.19 -6.97
C ASP A 87 19.25 18.13 -6.90
N ASP A 88 19.91 18.25 -5.75
CA ASP A 88 21.04 19.18 -5.54
C ASP A 88 22.27 18.92 -6.43
N SER A 89 22.56 17.66 -6.80
CA SER A 89 23.78 17.33 -7.55
C SER A 89 23.62 17.42 -9.07
N LEU A 90 22.40 17.23 -9.60
CA LEU A 90 22.11 17.34 -11.03
C LEU A 90 21.84 18.79 -11.45
N VAL A 91 21.28 19.62 -10.57
CA VAL A 91 21.09 21.05 -10.88
C VAL A 91 22.46 21.76 -10.96
N MET A 92 23.43 21.31 -10.16
CA MET A 92 24.77 21.93 -10.08
C MET A 92 25.69 21.62 -11.28
N SER A 93 25.43 20.56 -12.06
CA SER A 93 26.26 20.17 -13.20
C SER A 93 25.80 20.71 -14.56
N VAL A 94 24.64 21.38 -14.61
CA VAL A 94 24.03 21.88 -15.86
C VAL A 94 24.32 23.37 -16.11
N GLN A 95 24.88 24.09 -15.14
CA GLN A 95 25.24 25.51 -15.32
C GLN A 95 26.32 25.74 -16.40
N ASP A 96 27.19 24.75 -16.67
CA ASP A 96 28.37 24.92 -17.53
C ASP A 96 28.18 24.53 -19.00
N GLN A 97 27.00 24.06 -19.41
CA GLN A 97 26.73 23.65 -20.81
C GLN A 97 25.38 24.20 -21.29
N ALA A 98 25.21 25.52 -21.22
CA ALA A 98 24.08 26.22 -21.78
C ALA A 98 24.14 26.25 -23.32
N SER A 99 23.50 25.29 -24.00
CA SER A 99 23.17 25.40 -25.44
C SER A 99 21.99 24.54 -25.94
N ASN A 100 21.19 23.90 -25.07
CA ASN A 100 19.96 23.23 -25.53
C ASN A 100 18.81 23.42 -24.52
N SER A 101 17.92 24.38 -24.81
CA SER A 101 16.71 24.67 -24.04
C SER A 101 15.75 23.46 -23.94
N ASP A 102 15.81 22.56 -24.91
CA ASP A 102 14.90 21.41 -25.00
C ASP A 102 15.24 20.32 -23.96
N ASN A 103 16.53 20.17 -23.63
CA ASN A 103 16.97 19.22 -22.60
C ASN A 103 16.57 19.68 -21.20
N ILE A 104 16.63 20.98 -20.94
CA ILE A 104 16.29 21.59 -19.65
C ILE A 104 14.79 21.45 -19.36
N ASN A 105 13.93 21.74 -20.34
CA ASN A 105 12.48 21.58 -20.18
C ASN A 105 12.07 20.11 -19.99
N THR A 106 12.74 19.18 -20.66
CA THR A 106 12.46 17.73 -20.52
C THR A 106 12.84 17.21 -19.13
N LEU A 107 13.96 17.68 -18.56
CA LEU A 107 14.39 17.37 -17.20
C LEU A 107 13.43 17.93 -16.13
N PHE A 108 12.97 19.18 -16.27
CA PHE A 108 12.01 19.78 -15.34
C PHE A 108 10.61 19.16 -15.44
N ALA A 109 10.11 18.89 -16.65
CA ALA A 109 8.84 18.20 -16.86
C ALA A 109 8.85 16.78 -16.26
N SER A 110 9.96 16.06 -16.42
CA SER A 110 10.17 14.76 -15.78
C SER A 110 10.12 14.91 -14.26
N THR A 111 10.73 15.96 -13.71
CA THR A 111 10.76 16.22 -12.26
C THR A 111 9.37 16.51 -11.68
N ASP A 112 8.51 17.24 -12.39
CA ASP A 112 7.16 17.54 -11.91
C ASP A 112 6.21 16.33 -12.05
N ILE A 113 6.35 15.54 -13.12
CA ILE A 113 5.62 14.28 -13.30
C ILE A 113 6.01 13.28 -12.21
N ILE A 114 7.30 13.16 -11.87
CA ILE A 114 7.77 12.35 -10.74
C ILE A 114 7.08 12.76 -9.45
N LYS A 115 7.13 14.06 -9.13
CA LYS A 115 6.53 14.61 -7.90
C LYS A 115 5.03 14.31 -7.85
N LEU A 116 4.35 14.35 -8.99
CA LEU A 116 2.95 13.96 -9.10
C LEU A 116 2.74 12.47 -8.79
N PHE A 117 3.50 11.57 -9.43
CA PHE A 117 3.41 10.12 -9.17
C PHE A 117 3.74 9.76 -7.72
N GLN A 118 4.72 10.43 -7.12
CA GLN A 118 5.05 10.30 -5.70
C GLN A 118 3.87 10.71 -4.82
N ARG A 119 3.22 11.85 -5.09
CA ARG A 119 2.02 12.28 -4.36
C ARG A 119 0.86 11.30 -4.50
N ILE A 120 0.59 10.80 -5.72
CA ILE A 120 -0.46 9.79 -5.97
C ILE A 120 -0.18 8.51 -5.17
N ARG A 121 1.08 8.06 -5.16
CA ARG A 121 1.51 6.89 -4.39
C ARG A 121 1.34 7.10 -2.90
N ASP A 122 1.79 8.23 -2.37
CA ASP A 122 1.74 8.54 -0.95
C ASP A 122 0.28 8.69 -0.47
N GLU A 123 -0.60 9.27 -1.30
CA GLU A 123 -2.04 9.32 -1.07
C GLU A 123 -2.65 7.90 -1.02
N SER A 124 -2.34 7.07 -2.02
CA SER A 124 -2.82 5.69 -2.09
C SER A 124 -2.37 4.87 -0.86
N HIS A 125 -1.12 5.06 -0.43
CA HIS A 125 -0.59 4.43 0.77
C HIS A 125 -1.28 4.93 2.04
N ARG A 126 -1.45 6.25 2.18
CA ARG A 126 -2.15 6.86 3.32
C ARG A 126 -3.58 6.34 3.43
N PHE A 127 -4.30 6.27 2.31
CA PHE A 127 -5.65 5.75 2.25
C PHE A 127 -5.71 4.29 2.72
N ALA A 128 -4.85 3.42 2.18
CA ALA A 128 -4.79 2.01 2.57
C ALA A 128 -4.48 1.82 4.07
N VAL A 129 -3.49 2.55 4.59
CA VAL A 129 -3.12 2.50 6.03
C VAL A 129 -4.27 2.99 6.91
N SER A 130 -4.93 4.08 6.53
CA SER A 130 -6.10 4.60 7.25
C SER A 130 -7.26 3.61 7.24
N TYR A 131 -7.57 3.00 6.09
CA TYR A 131 -8.60 1.97 5.96
C TYR A 131 -8.31 0.75 6.85
N HIS A 132 -7.09 0.23 6.84
CA HIS A 132 -6.72 -0.87 7.73
C HIS A 132 -6.80 -0.48 9.21
N SER A 133 -6.42 0.75 9.55
CA SER A 133 -6.49 1.26 10.93
C SER A 133 -7.94 1.44 11.42
N THR A 134 -8.84 1.90 10.55
CA THR A 134 -10.28 1.99 10.85
C THR A 134 -10.93 0.62 10.93
N LEU A 135 -10.61 -0.31 10.02
CA LEU A 135 -11.10 -1.68 10.05
C LEU A 135 -10.66 -2.41 11.32
N LYS A 136 -9.39 -2.26 11.72
CA LYS A 136 -8.87 -2.78 13.00
C LYS A 136 -9.63 -2.20 14.19
N ARG A 137 -9.89 -0.88 14.20
CA ARG A 137 -10.70 -0.24 15.26
C ARG A 137 -12.14 -0.76 15.27
N LYS A 138 -12.80 -0.89 14.12
CA LYS A 138 -14.17 -1.43 14.02
C LYS A 138 -14.25 -2.87 14.52
N ASN A 139 -13.30 -3.72 14.11
CA ASN A 139 -13.22 -5.11 14.58
C ASN A 139 -12.85 -5.21 16.07
N ALA A 140 -12.09 -4.24 16.62
CA ALA A 140 -11.89 -4.13 18.05
C ALA A 140 -13.15 -3.66 18.80
N THR A 141 -14.02 -2.89 18.12
CA THR A 141 -15.27 -2.36 18.70
C THR A 141 -16.34 -3.44 18.77
N LYS A 142 -16.51 -4.28 17.74
CA LYS A 142 -17.37 -5.47 17.76
C LYS A 142 -16.58 -6.66 18.29
N SER A 143 -16.38 -6.69 19.60
CA SER A 143 -15.61 -7.76 20.25
C SER A 143 -16.54 -8.90 20.60
N ILE A 144 -16.14 -10.15 20.37
CA ILE A 144 -16.85 -11.34 20.88
C ILE A 144 -17.10 -11.22 22.39
N LEU A 145 -16.25 -10.48 23.11
CA LEU A 145 -16.42 -10.18 24.53
C LEU A 145 -17.67 -9.35 24.83
N ASP A 146 -18.19 -8.55 23.89
CA ASP A 146 -19.41 -7.76 24.07
C ASP A 146 -20.67 -8.63 24.03
N ASP A 147 -20.61 -9.78 23.35
CA ASP A 147 -21.72 -10.74 23.26
C ASP A 147 -21.80 -11.65 24.50
N ILE A 148 -20.78 -11.65 25.36
CA ILE A 148 -20.74 -12.46 26.57
C ILE A 148 -21.51 -11.76 27.69
N HIS A 149 -22.63 -12.35 28.08
CA HIS A 149 -23.45 -11.85 29.18
C HIS A 149 -22.63 -11.73 30.48
N GLY A 150 -22.59 -10.50 31.03
CA GLY A 150 -21.81 -10.15 32.22
C GLY A 150 -20.47 -9.46 31.94
N ILE A 151 -20.06 -9.31 30.67
CA ILE A 151 -18.88 -8.51 30.30
C ILE A 151 -19.32 -7.10 29.89
N GLY A 152 -19.08 -6.14 30.79
CA GLY A 152 -19.25 -4.73 30.48
C GLY A 152 -18.00 -4.09 29.85
N PRO A 153 -18.12 -2.84 29.36
CA PRO A 153 -17.02 -2.12 28.72
C PRO A 153 -15.79 -1.92 29.63
N LYS A 154 -15.98 -1.85 30.96
CA LYS A 154 -14.88 -1.76 31.94
C LYS A 154 -14.02 -3.05 31.96
N THR A 155 -14.66 -4.21 32.01
CA THR A 155 -14.00 -5.52 32.07
C THR A 155 -13.30 -5.84 30.76
N LYS A 156 -13.96 -5.58 29.62
CA LYS A 156 -13.35 -5.68 28.29
C LYS A 156 -12.07 -4.85 28.19
N ARG A 157 -12.12 -3.58 28.62
CA ARG A 157 -10.96 -2.69 28.55
C ARG A 157 -9.80 -3.16 29.44
N LYS A 158 -10.08 -3.72 30.63
CA LYS A 158 -9.06 -4.34 31.49
C LYS A 158 -8.41 -5.55 30.83
N LEU A 159 -9.20 -6.45 30.26
CA LEU A 159 -8.70 -7.64 29.56
C LEU A 159 -7.84 -7.25 28.35
N LEU A 160 -8.32 -6.33 27.52
CA LEU A 160 -7.57 -5.85 26.36
C LEU A 160 -6.30 -5.08 26.75
N ARG A 161 -6.32 -4.33 27.85
CA ARG A 161 -5.11 -3.64 28.34
C ARG A 161 -4.05 -4.62 28.85
N HIS A 162 -4.47 -5.72 29.49
CA HIS A 162 -3.54 -6.71 30.05
C HIS A 162 -3.00 -7.68 28.99
N PHE A 163 -3.86 -8.17 28.10
CA PHE A 163 -3.48 -9.18 27.11
C PHE A 163 -3.17 -8.59 25.72
N GLY A 164 -3.49 -7.32 25.48
CA GLY A 164 -3.25 -6.60 24.23
C GLY A 164 -4.24 -6.89 23.11
N SER A 165 -4.61 -8.16 22.90
CA SER A 165 -5.52 -8.57 21.81
C SER A 165 -6.43 -9.73 22.19
N LEU A 166 -7.55 -9.89 21.47
CA LEU A 166 -8.46 -11.05 21.60
C LEU A 166 -7.73 -12.38 21.37
N GLY A 167 -6.80 -12.44 20.42
CA GLY A 167 -6.01 -13.64 20.15
C GLY A 167 -5.16 -14.06 21.35
N ASN A 168 -4.59 -13.09 22.08
CA ASN A 168 -3.84 -13.37 23.29
C ASN A 168 -4.75 -13.80 24.45
N ILE A 169 -5.96 -13.23 24.56
CA ILE A 169 -6.98 -13.69 25.54
C ILE A 169 -7.38 -15.15 25.22
N LYS A 170 -7.53 -15.51 23.95
CA LYS A 170 -7.82 -16.90 23.53
C LYS A 170 -6.68 -17.87 23.88
N LYS A 171 -5.43 -17.41 24.03
CA LYS A 171 -4.28 -18.23 24.46
C LYS A 171 -4.05 -18.24 25.97
N ALA A 172 -4.45 -17.19 26.69
CA ALA A 172 -4.24 -17.07 28.14
C ALA A 172 -4.93 -18.20 28.94
N SER A 173 -4.36 -18.61 30.07
CA SER A 173 -4.97 -19.61 30.94
C SER A 173 -6.25 -19.09 31.59
N ILE A 174 -7.13 -19.99 32.05
CA ILE A 174 -8.34 -19.58 32.80
C ILE A 174 -7.94 -18.84 34.08
N GLU A 175 -6.85 -19.25 34.72
CA GLU A 175 -6.28 -18.64 35.93
C GLU A 175 -5.81 -17.21 35.68
N ASP A 176 -5.17 -16.93 34.53
CA ASP A 176 -4.72 -15.57 34.22
C ASP A 176 -5.89 -14.64 33.88
N ILE A 177 -6.94 -15.16 33.25
CA ILE A 177 -8.17 -14.40 32.99
C ILE A 177 -8.93 -14.16 34.30
N SER A 178 -8.95 -15.13 35.22
CA SER A 178 -9.64 -15.00 36.51
C SER A 178 -8.96 -14.00 37.43
N LYS A 179 -7.63 -13.81 37.36
CA LYS A 179 -6.91 -12.73 38.08
C LYS A 179 -7.41 -11.33 37.75
N ILE A 180 -7.89 -11.10 36.52
CA ILE A 180 -8.39 -9.80 36.06
C ILE A 180 -9.91 -9.68 36.24
N THR A 181 -10.59 -10.82 36.35
CA THR A 181 -12.05 -10.95 36.39
C THR A 181 -12.50 -11.80 37.58
N ASN A 182 -13.45 -12.73 37.39
CA ASN A 182 -13.82 -13.73 38.37
C ASN A 182 -13.81 -15.11 37.70
N ASP A 183 -13.73 -16.18 38.50
CA ASP A 183 -13.57 -17.55 37.97
C ASP A 183 -14.74 -17.98 37.06
N SER A 184 -15.96 -17.56 37.38
CA SER A 184 -17.17 -17.83 36.59
C SER A 184 -17.13 -17.14 35.21
N LEU A 185 -16.74 -15.86 35.15
CA LEU A 185 -16.58 -15.10 33.91
C LEU A 185 -15.39 -15.62 33.09
N ALA A 186 -14.29 -15.99 33.73
CA ALA A 186 -13.11 -16.53 33.04
C ALA A 186 -13.46 -17.81 32.28
N LYS A 187 -14.23 -18.71 32.90
CA LYS A 187 -14.75 -19.93 32.25
C LYS A 187 -15.69 -19.61 31.08
N LYS A 188 -16.62 -18.67 31.26
CA LYS A 188 -17.53 -18.20 30.18
C LYS A 188 -16.80 -17.55 29.01
N ILE A 189 -15.76 -16.76 29.29
CA ILE A 189 -14.90 -16.17 28.27
C ILE A 189 -14.21 -17.27 27.48
N LYS A 190 -13.67 -18.27 28.17
CA LYS A 190 -12.91 -19.35 27.53
C LYS A 190 -13.80 -20.24 26.66
N SER A 191 -15.01 -20.57 27.11
CA SER A 191 -15.97 -21.33 26.30
C SER A 191 -16.40 -20.55 25.07
N SER A 192 -16.84 -19.30 25.24
CA SER A 192 -17.33 -18.46 24.13
C SER A 192 -16.26 -18.18 23.07
N LEU A 193 -14.98 -18.10 23.47
CA LEU A 193 -13.86 -17.93 22.53
C LEU A 193 -13.37 -19.24 21.89
N ARG A 194 -13.79 -20.40 22.39
CA ARG A 194 -13.49 -21.71 21.79
C ARG A 194 -14.48 -22.06 20.69
N ASP A 195 -15.74 -21.63 20.85
CA ASP A 195 -16.84 -21.88 19.92
C ASP A 195 -16.90 -20.89 18.74
N ALA A 196 -16.04 -19.86 18.77
CA ALA A 196 -15.85 -18.85 17.72
C ALA A 196 -14.48 -18.95 17.05
#